data_AF-A0A519H9B7-F1
#
_entry.id   AF-A0A519H9B7-F1
#
_cell.length_a   1.000
_cell.length_b   1.000
_cell.length_c   1.000
_cell.angle_alpha   90.00
_cell.angle_beta   90.00
_cell.angle_gamma   90.00
#
_symmetry.space_group_name_H-M   'P 1'
#
loop_
_entity.id
_entity.type
_entity.pdbx_description
1 polymer ?
#
loop_
_entity_poly.entity_id
_entity_poly.type
_entity_poly.pdbx_seq_one_letter_code
_entity_poly.pdbx_strand_id
1 'polypeptide(L)'
;MTDTLDARPARMRERRALVAPHRSRPAPAPPLVEPRVAWERAGADCYAVLLNDKLIGFIDVAGRVFVALAGCRYDRAVEVGQSVEFERAVDAVVVATASSGA
;
A
#
# COMPACT_ATOMS: atom_id res chain seq x y z
N MET A 1 -54.77 23.22 42.47
CA MET A 1 -53.77 23.23 43.54
C MET A 1 -52.41 23.20 42.90
N THR A 2 -51.81 24.37 42.73
CA THR A 2 -50.38 24.59 42.48
C THR A 2 -49.97 25.48 43.64
N ASP A 3 -48.83 25.37 44.29
CA ASP A 3 -47.47 25.22 43.80
C ASP A 3 -46.60 25.20 45.07
N THR A 4 -45.42 24.59 45.06
CA THR A 4 -44.35 24.92 46.02
C THR A 4 -42.99 24.44 45.49
N LEU A 5 -42.18 25.43 45.07
CA LEU A 5 -40.75 25.64 45.39
C LEU A 5 -39.71 24.70 44.74
N ASP A 6 -38.45 25.08 44.51
CA ASP A 6 -37.68 26.29 44.82
C ASP A 6 -36.39 26.30 43.97
N ALA A 7 -35.93 27.53 43.65
CA ALA A 7 -34.54 28.00 43.74
C ALA A 7 -33.37 27.35 42.96
N ARG A 8 -32.24 28.00 42.63
CA ARG A 8 -31.61 29.35 42.66
C ARG A 8 -30.17 29.11 42.11
N PRO A 9 -29.19 30.05 42.10
CA PRO A 9 -29.15 31.40 41.52
C PRO A 9 -27.80 31.73 40.79
N ALA A 10 -27.67 32.99 40.35
CA ALA A 10 -26.47 33.86 40.38
C ALA A 10 -25.36 33.78 39.29
N ARG A 11 -25.40 34.82 38.43
CA ARG A 11 -24.31 35.72 37.98
C ARG A 11 -22.93 35.13 37.65
N MET A 12 -22.50 35.26 36.39
CA MET A 12 -21.09 35.55 36.10
C MET A 12 -20.88 36.33 34.79
N ARG A 13 -19.88 37.21 34.85
CA ARG A 13 -19.46 38.25 33.92
C ARG A 13 -18.82 37.71 32.63
N GLU A 14 -18.82 38.57 31.61
CA GLU A 14 -17.94 38.60 30.43
C GLU A 14 -16.55 37.97 30.62
N ARG A 15 -16.04 37.36 29.55
CA ARG A 15 -14.68 37.61 29.03
C ARG A 15 -14.57 37.14 27.60
N ARG A 16 -14.56 38.11 26.68
CA ARG A 16 -14.08 37.99 25.30
C ARG A 16 -12.62 37.52 25.37
N ALA A 17 -12.32 36.32 24.86
CA ALA A 17 -10.95 35.84 24.71
C ALA A 17 -10.60 35.76 23.22
N LEU A 18 -9.80 36.74 22.78
CA LEU A 18 -9.05 36.72 21.53
C LEU A 18 -7.73 35.95 21.78
N VAL A 19 -7.49 34.84 21.09
CA VAL A 19 -6.19 34.13 20.91
C VAL A 19 -6.40 33.12 19.79
N ALA A 20 -5.59 32.91 18.74
CA ALA A 20 -4.45 33.52 18.06
C ALA A 20 -4.33 32.73 16.72
N PRO A 21 -3.74 33.25 15.63
CA PRO A 21 -3.64 32.50 14.38
C PRO A 21 -2.84 31.21 14.61
N HIS A 22 -3.47 30.08 14.34
CA HIS A 22 -2.82 28.79 14.45
C HIS A 22 -1.75 28.78 13.36
N ARG A 23 -0.47 28.86 13.74
CA ARG A 23 0.61 28.43 12.83
C ARG A 23 0.30 26.96 12.56
N SER A 24 -0.29 26.68 11.40
CA SER A 24 -0.48 25.31 10.93
C SER A 24 0.88 24.65 10.97
N ARG A 25 1.09 23.79 11.98
CA ARG A 25 2.21 22.88 12.01
C ARG A 25 2.10 22.10 10.70
N PRO A 26 3.13 22.08 9.84
CA PRO A 26 3.09 21.24 8.66
C PRO A 26 2.80 19.81 9.14
N ALA A 27 1.73 19.22 8.59
CA ALA A 27 1.42 17.82 8.84
C ALA A 27 2.69 17.01 8.52
N PRO A 28 3.04 15.99 9.32
CA PRO A 28 4.13 15.11 8.95
C PRO A 28 3.84 14.59 7.54
N ALA A 29 4.82 14.75 6.64
CA ALA A 29 4.70 14.19 5.30
C ALA A 29 4.39 12.68 5.46
N PRO A 30 3.45 12.13 4.66
CA PRO A 30 3.21 10.70 4.70
C PRO A 30 4.55 9.98 4.46
N PRO A 31 4.86 8.91 5.22
CA PRO A 31 6.09 8.17 5.01
C PRO A 31 6.15 7.76 3.54
N LEU A 32 7.33 7.90 2.93
CA LEU A 32 7.62 7.32 1.62
C LEU A 32 7.36 5.81 1.75
N VAL A 33 6.28 5.33 1.14
CA VAL A 33 5.94 3.90 1.16
C VAL A 33 6.93 3.20 0.25
N GLU A 34 7.84 2.42 0.84
CA GLU A 34 8.78 1.61 0.06
C GLU A 34 8.02 0.57 -0.77
N PRO A 35 8.43 0.31 -2.02
CA PRO A 35 7.82 -0.71 -2.85
C PRO A 35 7.90 -2.08 -2.15
N ARG A 36 6.75 -2.68 -1.89
CA ARG A 36 6.65 -4.02 -1.29
C ARG A 36 6.51 -5.06 -2.40
N VAL A 37 7.53 -5.90 -2.53
CA VAL A 37 7.47 -7.10 -3.37
C VAL A 37 6.96 -8.27 -2.52
N ALA A 38 5.99 -8.99 -3.05
CA ALA A 38 5.45 -10.22 -2.46
C ALA A 38 5.23 -11.26 -3.57
N TRP A 39 5.12 -12.52 -3.17
CA TRP A 39 4.78 -13.60 -4.08
C TRP A 39 3.88 -14.61 -3.38
N GLU A 40 3.00 -15.24 -4.15
CA GLU A 40 2.08 -16.27 -3.68
C GLU A 40 2.03 -17.43 -4.67
N ARG A 41 1.72 -18.64 -4.19
CA ARG A 41 1.64 -19.81 -5.06
C ARG A 41 0.30 -19.82 -5.81
N ALA A 42 0.34 -19.76 -7.14
CA ALA A 42 -0.84 -19.71 -8.00
C ALA A 42 -1.14 -21.05 -8.70
N GLY A 43 -0.20 -21.99 -8.70
CA GLY A 43 -0.35 -23.31 -9.30
C GLY A 43 0.64 -24.33 -8.74
N ALA A 44 0.72 -25.51 -9.37
CA ALA A 44 1.68 -26.55 -8.99
C ALA A 44 3.13 -26.04 -9.11
N ASP A 45 3.41 -25.37 -10.21
CA ASP A 45 4.75 -24.91 -10.59
C ASP A 45 4.74 -23.42 -10.96
N CYS A 46 3.82 -22.65 -10.37
CA CYS A 46 3.62 -21.24 -10.72
C CYS A 46 3.40 -20.38 -9.47
N TYR A 47 4.11 -19.25 -9.42
CA TYR A 47 3.97 -18.22 -8.39
C TYR A 47 3.55 -16.90 -9.03
N ALA A 48 2.55 -16.24 -8.44
CA ALA A 48 2.18 -14.88 -8.79
C ALA A 48 3.10 -13.89 -8.06
N VAL A 49 3.59 -12.88 -8.77
CA VAL A 49 4.45 -11.81 -8.22
C VAL A 49 3.63 -10.54 -8.10
N LEU A 50 3.61 -9.97 -6.89
CA LEU A 50 2.88 -8.75 -6.56
C LEU A 50 3.86 -7.64 -6.18
N LEU A 51 3.56 -6.43 -6.68
CA LEU A 51 4.22 -5.20 -6.27
C LEU A 51 3.15 -4.26 -5.71
N ASN A 52 3.24 -3.92 -4.43
CA ASN A 52 2.22 -3.15 -3.71
C ASN A 52 0.82 -3.74 -3.91
N ASP A 53 0.69 -5.06 -3.69
CA ASP A 53 -0.55 -5.84 -3.84
C ASP A 53 -1.12 -5.90 -5.28
N LYS A 54 -0.39 -5.37 -6.27
CA LYS A 54 -0.74 -5.46 -7.68
C LYS A 54 0.03 -6.59 -8.35
N LEU A 55 -0.68 -7.52 -8.99
CA LEU A 55 -0.10 -8.55 -9.83
C LEU A 55 0.68 -7.93 -11.01
N ILE A 56 1.99 -8.21 -11.07
CA ILE A 56 2.89 -7.69 -12.11
C ILE A 56 3.50 -8.79 -12.99
N GLY A 57 3.41 -10.04 -12.58
CA GLY A 57 3.98 -11.16 -13.31
C GLY A 57 3.87 -12.48 -12.58
N PHE A 58 4.59 -13.46 -13.11
CA PHE A 58 4.59 -14.82 -12.63
C PHE A 58 6.00 -15.39 -12.66
N ILE A 59 6.26 -16.38 -11.80
CA ILE A 59 7.43 -17.24 -11.87
C ILE A 59 6.97 -18.65 -12.15
N ASP A 60 7.40 -19.22 -13.28
CA ASP A 60 7.13 -20.61 -13.66
C ASP A 60 8.33 -21.50 -13.31
N VAL A 61 8.09 -22.67 -12.73
CA VAL A 61 9.13 -23.62 -12.34
C VAL A 61 9.30 -24.66 -13.44
N ALA A 62 10.32 -24.48 -14.27
CA ALA A 62 10.69 -25.39 -15.35
C ALA A 62 11.87 -26.28 -14.91
N GLY A 63 11.56 -27.37 -14.21
CA GLY A 63 12.57 -28.30 -13.69
C GLY A 63 13.42 -27.67 -12.60
N ARG A 64 14.64 -27.21 -12.92
CA ARG A 64 15.56 -26.54 -11.98
C ARG A 64 15.67 -25.03 -12.17
N VAL A 65 14.92 -24.50 -13.14
CA VAL A 65 15.00 -23.09 -13.54
C VAL A 65 13.67 -22.41 -13.24
N PHE A 66 13.75 -21.18 -12.77
CA PHE A 66 12.65 -20.26 -12.56
C PHE A 66 12.58 -19.31 -13.75
N VAL A 67 11.46 -19.33 -14.46
CA VAL A 67 11.18 -18.47 -15.62
C VAL A 67 10.40 -17.26 -15.16
N ALA A 68 10.94 -16.06 -15.40
CA ALA A 68 10.32 -14.79 -15.04
C ALA A 68 9.40 -14.33 -16.17
N LEU A 69 8.10 -14.21 -15.89
CA LEU A 69 7.07 -13.80 -16.84
C LEU A 69 6.48 -12.45 -16.40
N ALA A 70 6.63 -11.40 -17.20
CA ALA A 70 6.05 -10.08 -16.93
C ALA A 70 4.67 -9.90 -17.57
N GLY A 71 3.69 -9.46 -16.80
CA GLY A 71 2.33 -9.22 -17.26
C GLY A 71 1.27 -9.58 -16.22
N CYS A 72 0.13 -8.91 -16.24
CA CYS A 72 -0.97 -9.17 -15.29
C CYS A 72 -1.83 -10.40 -15.64
N ARG A 73 -1.54 -11.08 -16.75
CA ARG A 73 -2.27 -12.26 -17.23
C ARG A 73 -1.28 -13.32 -17.69
N TYR A 74 -1.35 -14.50 -17.10
CA TYR A 74 -0.40 -15.58 -17.40
C TYR A 74 -0.42 -15.96 -18.88
N ASP A 75 -1.61 -16.02 -19.51
CA ASP A 75 -1.78 -16.34 -20.94
C ASP A 75 -1.14 -15.32 -21.91
N ARG A 76 -0.73 -14.15 -21.40
CA ARG A 76 -0.15 -13.05 -22.18
C ARG A 76 1.17 -12.54 -21.60
N ALA A 77 1.67 -13.17 -20.54
CA ALA A 77 2.87 -12.72 -19.88
C ALA A 77 4.08 -13.04 -20.76
N VAL A 78 5.02 -12.12 -20.82
CA VAL A 78 6.21 -12.23 -21.67
C VAL A 78 7.37 -12.68 -20.81
N GLU A 79 8.15 -13.65 -21.28
CA GLU A 79 9.40 -14.02 -20.62
C GLU A 79 10.38 -12.85 -20.63
N VAL A 80 10.83 -12.45 -19.44
CA VAL A 80 11.78 -11.35 -19.23
C VAL A 80 13.11 -11.81 -18.63
N GLY A 81 13.23 -13.10 -18.32
CA GLY A 81 14.46 -13.71 -17.85
C GLY A 81 14.24 -15.11 -17.30
N GLN A 82 15.34 -15.76 -16.96
CA GLN A 82 15.35 -17.07 -16.31
C GLN A 82 16.55 -17.17 -15.37
N SER A 83 16.38 -17.90 -14.27
CA SER A 83 17.42 -18.07 -13.26
C SER A 83 17.27 -19.38 -12.51
N VAL A 84 18.37 -19.92 -11.99
CA VAL A 84 18.33 -21.02 -11.01
C VAL A 84 18.03 -20.55 -9.59
N GLU A 85 18.07 -19.23 -9.37
CA GLU A 85 17.74 -18.56 -8.10
C GLU A 85 16.37 -17.89 -8.21
N PHE A 86 15.44 -18.26 -7.33
CA PHE A 86 14.06 -17.74 -7.33
C PHE A 86 14.01 -16.21 -7.19
N GLU A 87 14.76 -15.64 -6.23
CA GLU A 87 14.80 -14.19 -5.98
C GLU A 87 15.26 -13.40 -7.21
N ARG A 88 16.20 -13.95 -7.99
CA ARG A 88 16.64 -13.32 -9.24
C ARG A 88 15.57 -13.30 -10.31
N ALA A 89 14.74 -14.33 -10.37
CA ALA A 89 13.60 -14.36 -11.29
C ALA A 89 12.53 -13.34 -10.87
N VAL A 90 12.29 -13.19 -9.56
CA VAL A 90 11.40 -12.14 -9.02
C VAL A 90 11.93 -10.73 -9.35
N ASP A 91 13.21 -10.47 -9.13
CA ASP A 91 13.86 -9.21 -9.49
C ASP A 91 13.69 -8.87 -10.97
N ALA A 92 13.82 -9.86 -11.86
CA ALA A 92 13.63 -9.67 -13.30
C ALA A 92 12.22 -9.20 -13.64
N VAL A 93 11.18 -9.75 -13.00
CA VAL A 93 9.79 -9.29 -13.15
C VAL A 93 9.63 -7.84 -12.66
N VAL A 94 10.25 -7.49 -11.52
CA VAL A 94 10.19 -6.13 -10.94
C VAL A 94 10.88 -5.10 -11.85
N VAL A 95 12.04 -5.43 -12.41
CA VAL A 95 12.76 -4.55 -13.35
C VAL A 95 11.99 -4.38 -14.66
N ALA A 96 11.39 -5.45 -15.17
CA ALA A 96 10.60 -5.39 -16.40
C ALA A 96 9.31 -4.56 -16.25
N THR A 97 8.63 -4.64 -15.10
CA THR A 97 7.42 -3.85 -14.86
C THR A 97 7.72 -2.35 -14.76
N ALA A 98 8.85 -1.98 -14.15
CA ALA A 98 9.30 -0.59 -14.09
C ALA A 98 9.60 -0.02 -15.49
N SER A 99 10.07 -0.87 -16.40
CA SER A 99 10.40 -0.48 -17.78
C SER A 99 9.17 -0.36 -18.70
N SER A 100 8.04 -0.97 -18.32
CA SER A 100 6.80 -0.96 -19.13
C SER A 100 5.84 0.19 -18.78
N GLY A 101 6.16 0.98 -17.75
CA GLY A 101 5.32 2.07 -17.24
C GLY A 101 5.71 3.48 -17.69
N ALA A 102 6.57 3.61 -18.71
CA ALA A 102 7.04 4.89 -19.27
C ALA A 102 6.29 5.26 -20.56
#